data_AF-A0A9J7LYD3-F1
#
_entry.id   AF-A0A9J7LYD3-F1
#
_cell.length_a   1.000
_cell.length_b   1.000
_cell.length_c   1.000
_cell.angle_alpha   90.00
_cell.angle_beta   90.00
_cell.angle_gamma   90.00
#
_symmetry.space_group_name_H-M   'P 1'
#
loop_
_entity.id
_entity.type
_entity.pdbx_description
1 polymer ?
#
loop_
_entity_poly.entity_id
_entity_poly.type
_entity_poly.pdbx_seq_one_letter_code
_entity_poly.pdbx_strand_id
1 'polypeptide(L)'
;MPHFCRWRPPFAGQSLEPKSAQTRDDAPRRNCRKKTNLAFIKVHKAGGTTMCQLFFRFGLRHRLNFVLPNSSSDTKAFNLGWPRPLKKRQYLRRIDGEPFNILTNHAVYRRDVFRNIMPNDTAYLAILREPFSHLKSAMNFYHLRRKFHLPKNNTIPALLQQPSFYEDYWRSRIKQPFSYTNLMSFDMGINFSARLNTEYVKSYVTQLERDFRLVLILEYLDESLVLLKRYMCWDMEDILYKPKLYPER
;
A
#
# COMPACT_ATOMS: atom_id res chain seq x y z
N MET A 1 -37.57 18.86 -6.00
CA MET A 1 -36.42 19.54 -6.64
C MET A 1 -35.31 19.68 -5.60
N PRO A 2 -34.15 19.03 -5.73
CA PRO A 2 -33.09 19.16 -4.75
C PRO A 2 -32.08 20.24 -5.18
N HIS A 3 -31.80 21.15 -4.26
CA HIS A 3 -30.75 22.16 -4.36
C HIS A 3 -29.37 21.49 -4.37
N PHE A 4 -28.70 21.54 -5.52
CA PHE A 4 -27.28 21.20 -5.63
C PHE A 4 -26.43 22.37 -5.12
N CYS A 5 -25.66 22.14 -4.06
CA CYS A 5 -24.53 22.98 -3.69
C CYS A 5 -23.52 23.01 -4.86
N ARG A 6 -23.42 24.14 -5.56
CA ARG A 6 -22.34 24.41 -6.52
C ARG A 6 -21.11 24.88 -5.75
N TRP A 7 -20.13 24.01 -5.63
CA TRP A 7 -18.78 24.40 -5.19
C TRP A 7 -18.08 25.11 -6.38
N ARG A 8 -17.66 26.37 -6.20
CA ARG A 8 -16.85 27.11 -7.18
C ARG A 8 -15.41 27.24 -6.64
N PRO A 9 -14.37 26.80 -7.37
CA PRO A 9 -12.98 27.05 -6.98
C PRO A 9 -12.64 28.55 -7.10
N PRO A 10 -11.69 29.08 -6.31
CA PRO A 10 -11.39 30.52 -6.25
C PRO A 10 -10.72 31.12 -7.52
N PHE A 11 -10.48 30.31 -8.55
CA PHE A 11 -9.65 30.70 -9.70
C PHE A 11 -10.39 30.73 -11.04
N ALA A 12 -11.73 30.67 -11.03
CA ALA A 12 -12.52 30.82 -12.24
C ALA A 12 -12.61 32.30 -12.67
N GLY A 13 -11.61 32.80 -13.41
CA GLY A 13 -11.73 34.12 -14.06
C GLY A 13 -10.46 34.90 -14.40
N GLN A 14 -9.25 34.33 -14.29
CA GLN A 14 -8.05 35.06 -14.70
C GLN A 14 -7.48 34.47 -16.01
N SER A 15 -7.45 35.30 -17.06
CA SER A 15 -6.73 34.98 -18.29
C SER A 15 -5.24 34.92 -17.99
N LEU A 16 -4.62 33.76 -18.21
CA LEU A 16 -3.18 33.59 -18.08
C LEU A 16 -2.51 34.08 -19.38
N GLU A 17 -1.93 35.27 -19.32
CA GLU A 17 -0.92 35.74 -20.29
C GLU A 17 0.27 34.76 -20.30
N PRO A 18 0.85 34.43 -21.48
CA PRO A 18 1.96 33.49 -21.57
C PRO A 18 3.25 34.16 -21.08
N LYS A 19 3.54 34.02 -19.78
CA LYS A 19 4.88 34.33 -19.27
C LYS A 19 5.86 33.28 -19.79
N SER A 20 6.83 33.73 -20.57
CA SER A 20 7.96 32.93 -21.06
C SER A 20 8.55 32.07 -19.94
N ALA A 21 8.65 30.77 -20.18
CA ALA A 21 9.27 29.82 -19.27
C ALA A 21 10.78 30.06 -19.19
N GLN A 22 11.19 31.01 -18.36
CA GLN A 22 12.55 31.03 -17.82
C GLN A 22 12.61 29.96 -16.74
N THR A 23 13.31 28.87 -17.06
CA THR A 23 13.72 27.80 -16.15
C THR A 23 14.48 28.40 -14.97
N ARG A 24 13.78 28.70 -13.87
CA ARG A 24 14.38 28.97 -12.57
C ARG A 24 14.29 27.71 -11.73
N ASP A 25 15.22 26.79 -11.98
CA ASP A 25 15.43 25.59 -11.15
C ASP A 25 16.90 25.49 -10.70
N ASP A 26 17.55 26.65 -10.49
CA ASP A 26 18.90 26.77 -9.92
C ASP A 26 18.88 26.93 -8.40
N ALA A 27 18.05 26.14 -7.72
CA ALA A 27 18.33 25.83 -6.32
C ALA A 27 19.43 24.77 -6.29
N PRO A 28 20.48 24.89 -5.45
CA PRO A 28 21.55 23.89 -5.41
C PRO A 28 20.92 22.53 -5.15
N ARG A 29 21.10 21.60 -6.10
CA ARG A 29 20.68 20.20 -5.93
C ARG A 29 21.29 19.73 -4.63
N ARG A 30 20.48 19.59 -3.57
CA ARG A 30 20.92 18.91 -2.36
C ARG A 30 21.54 17.59 -2.82
N ASN A 31 22.80 17.34 -2.47
CA ASN A 31 23.50 16.08 -2.73
C ASN A 31 22.67 14.95 -2.14
N CYS A 32 21.77 14.37 -2.94
CA CYS A 32 20.92 13.29 -2.52
C CYS A 32 21.32 12.02 -3.26
N ARG A 33 21.62 10.98 -2.48
CA ARG A 33 22.00 9.67 -3.01
C ARG A 33 20.73 8.87 -3.32
N LYS A 34 20.65 8.33 -4.53
CA LYS A 34 19.60 7.39 -4.96
C LYS A 34 19.49 6.25 -3.94
N LYS A 35 18.30 6.07 -3.37
CA LYS A 35 18.00 4.96 -2.45
C LYS A 35 17.59 3.74 -3.25
N THR A 36 18.29 2.62 -3.05
CA THR A 36 18.03 1.35 -3.74
C THR A 36 17.39 0.31 -2.84
N ASN A 37 17.54 0.45 -1.51
CA ASN A 37 16.97 -0.45 -0.52
C ASN A 37 15.58 0.03 -0.11
N LEU A 38 14.54 -0.76 -0.40
CA LEU A 38 13.15 -0.46 -0.04
C LEU A 38 12.36 -1.71 0.37
N ALA A 39 11.47 -1.53 1.33
CA ALA A 39 10.46 -2.51 1.70
C ALA A 39 9.08 -1.89 1.56
N PHE A 40 8.30 -2.39 0.61
CA PHE A 40 6.97 -1.91 0.30
C PHE A 40 5.88 -2.84 0.86
N ILE A 41 5.04 -2.30 1.74
CA ILE A 41 3.87 -2.97 2.26
C ILE A 41 2.74 -2.83 1.26
N LYS A 42 2.56 -3.93 0.51
CA LYS A 42 1.50 -4.07 -0.48
C LYS A 42 0.15 -4.34 0.19
N VAL A 43 -0.49 -3.26 0.61
CA VAL A 43 -1.83 -3.32 1.19
C VAL A 43 -2.83 -3.86 0.16
N HIS A 44 -3.58 -4.87 0.57
CA HIS A 44 -4.60 -5.49 -0.25
C HIS A 44 -5.63 -4.45 -0.69
N LYS A 45 -5.97 -4.44 -1.98
CA LYS A 45 -7.04 -3.60 -2.56
C LYS A 45 -6.79 -2.09 -2.52
N ALA A 46 -5.56 -1.67 -2.23
CA ALA A 46 -5.10 -0.28 -2.24
C ALA A 46 -4.18 0.05 -3.44
N GLY A 47 -4.38 -0.59 -4.60
CA GLY A 47 -3.55 -0.31 -5.79
C GLY A 47 -2.12 -0.86 -5.74
N GLY A 48 -1.78 -1.67 -4.73
CA GLY A 48 -0.43 -2.20 -4.55
C GLY A 48 0.14 -3.01 -5.72
N THR A 49 -0.68 -3.58 -6.62
CA THR A 49 -0.16 -4.27 -7.83
C THR A 49 0.50 -3.30 -8.82
N THR A 50 -0.03 -2.09 -8.98
CA THR A 50 0.59 -1.05 -9.80
C THR A 50 1.96 -0.67 -9.24
N MET A 51 2.01 -0.44 -7.92
CA MET A 51 3.26 -0.12 -7.22
C MET A 51 4.29 -1.26 -7.27
N CYS A 52 3.86 -2.52 -7.10
CA CYS A 52 4.76 -3.67 -7.26
C CYS A 52 5.43 -3.69 -8.64
N GLN A 53 4.67 -3.45 -9.71
CA GLN A 53 5.22 -3.45 -11.07
C GLN A 53 6.24 -2.32 -11.26
N LEU A 54 5.96 -1.14 -10.70
CA LEU A 54 6.90 -0.02 -10.67
C LEU A 54 8.20 -0.41 -9.95
N PHE A 55 8.11 -1.01 -8.76
CA PHE A 55 9.29 -1.45 -8.01
C PHE A 55 10.05 -2.61 -8.67
N PHE A 56 9.36 -3.54 -9.34
CA PHE A 56 10.02 -4.56 -10.14
C PHE A 56 10.80 -3.95 -11.30
N ARG A 57 10.21 -3.01 -12.04
CA ARG A 57 10.91 -2.29 -13.12
C ARG A 57 12.12 -1.51 -12.61
N PHE A 58 11.96 -0.80 -11.48
CA PHE A 58 13.05 -0.10 -10.82
C PHE A 58 14.20 -1.07 -10.48
N GLY A 59 13.91 -2.19 -9.80
CA GLY A 59 14.95 -3.14 -9.43
C GLY A 59 15.63 -3.81 -10.61
N LEU A 60 14.89 -4.15 -11.67
CA LEU A 60 15.49 -4.69 -12.90
C LEU A 60 16.42 -3.68 -13.58
N ARG A 61 15.99 -2.41 -13.69
CA ARG A 61 16.78 -1.33 -14.31
C ARG A 61 18.08 -1.07 -13.55
N HIS A 62 18.04 -1.15 -12.22
CA HIS A 62 19.18 -0.86 -11.35
C HIS A 62 19.92 -2.11 -10.86
N ARG A 63 19.63 -3.28 -11.44
CA ARG A 63 20.27 -4.58 -11.13
C ARG A 63 20.24 -4.91 -9.62
N LEU A 64 19.06 -4.82 -9.03
CA LEU A 64 18.83 -4.99 -7.59
C LEU A 64 18.23 -6.36 -7.26
N ASN A 65 18.55 -6.86 -6.06
CA ASN A 65 18.08 -8.14 -5.55
C ASN A 65 16.71 -8.05 -4.87
N PHE A 66 15.83 -8.98 -5.19
CA PHE A 66 14.48 -9.05 -4.66
C PHE A 66 14.35 -10.12 -3.57
N VAL A 67 13.56 -9.81 -2.55
CA VAL A 67 13.01 -10.82 -1.64
C VAL A 67 11.85 -11.50 -2.36
N LEU A 68 12.11 -12.65 -2.97
CA LEU A 68 11.11 -13.40 -3.74
C LEU A 68 10.52 -14.55 -2.93
N PRO A 69 9.21 -14.82 -3.05
CA PRO A 69 8.57 -15.94 -2.37
C PRO A 69 9.15 -17.27 -2.82
N ASN A 70 9.35 -18.19 -1.87
CA ASN A 70 9.72 -19.57 -2.17
C ASN A 70 8.44 -20.38 -2.42
N SER A 71 8.16 -20.73 -3.68
CA SER A 71 6.95 -21.47 -4.09
C SER A 71 6.86 -22.86 -3.44
N SER A 72 7.98 -23.43 -2.99
CA SER A 72 8.04 -24.75 -2.35
C SER A 72 7.67 -24.74 -0.86
N SER A 73 7.22 -23.60 -0.31
CA SER A 73 7.06 -23.40 1.15
C SER A 73 5.60 -23.39 1.66
N ASP A 74 4.66 -23.97 0.92
CA ASP A 74 3.21 -24.05 1.19
C ASP A 74 2.44 -22.72 1.18
N THR A 75 3.10 -21.59 0.97
CA THR A 75 2.42 -20.32 0.72
C THR A 75 2.00 -20.25 -0.73
N LYS A 76 0.78 -19.74 -1.00
CA LYS A 76 0.40 -19.32 -2.35
C LYS A 76 1.58 -18.59 -2.99
N ALA A 77 2.05 -19.06 -4.14
CA ALA A 77 3.38 -18.81 -4.71
C ALA A 77 3.79 -17.32 -4.90
N PHE A 78 2.91 -16.38 -4.58
CA PHE A 78 3.10 -14.94 -4.69
C PHE A 78 3.21 -14.19 -3.34
N ASN A 79 3.04 -14.87 -2.19
CA ASN A 79 3.05 -14.26 -0.86
C ASN A 79 4.38 -14.44 -0.13
N LEU A 80 4.83 -13.41 0.58
CA LEU A 80 5.90 -13.45 1.57
C LEU A 80 5.31 -13.62 2.96
N GLY A 81 4.87 -14.84 3.26
CA GLY A 81 4.42 -15.24 4.61
C GLY A 81 3.00 -14.84 5.01
N TRP A 82 2.35 -13.95 4.26
CA TRP A 82 0.96 -13.53 4.54
C TRP A 82 0.00 -14.74 4.63
N PRO A 83 -0.89 -14.81 5.63
CA PRO A 83 -1.25 -13.80 6.63
C PRO A 83 -0.49 -13.95 7.97
N ARG A 84 0.72 -14.49 7.97
CA ARG A 84 1.53 -14.68 9.19
C ARG A 84 2.85 -13.92 9.08
N PRO A 85 3.60 -13.77 10.18
CA PRO A 85 4.95 -13.22 10.11
C PRO A 85 5.81 -14.02 9.13
N LEU A 86 6.56 -13.29 8.29
CA LEU A 86 7.46 -13.86 7.29
C LEU A 86 8.57 -14.69 7.96
N LYS A 87 8.76 -15.92 7.49
CA LYS A 87 9.79 -16.85 7.95
C LYS A 87 10.86 -17.08 6.90
N LYS A 88 12.08 -17.42 7.32
CA LYS A 88 13.24 -17.68 6.45
C LYS A 88 12.96 -18.65 5.30
N ARG A 89 12.19 -19.73 5.54
CA ARG A 89 11.86 -20.74 4.52
C ARG A 89 10.94 -20.24 3.39
N GLN A 90 10.28 -19.09 3.59
CA GLN A 90 9.21 -18.59 2.71
C GLN A 90 9.73 -17.60 1.66
N TYR A 91 11.02 -17.32 1.65
CA TYR A 91 11.66 -16.54 0.60
C TYR A 91 12.91 -17.26 0.10
N LEU A 92 13.29 -16.99 -1.15
CA LEU A 92 14.48 -17.56 -1.76
C LEU A 92 15.74 -17.10 -1.04
N ARG A 93 16.75 -17.97 -0.99
CA ARG A 93 18.04 -17.63 -0.39
C ARG A 93 18.66 -16.45 -1.13
N ARG A 94 19.19 -15.52 -0.35
CA ARG A 94 20.00 -14.41 -0.87
C ARG A 94 21.25 -14.95 -1.56
N ILE A 95 21.71 -14.26 -2.59
CA ILE A 95 23.03 -14.53 -3.18
C ILE A 95 24.11 -14.20 -2.15
N ASP A 96 25.14 -15.05 -2.06
CA ASP A 96 26.23 -14.85 -1.10
C ASP A 96 27.00 -13.58 -1.42
N GLY A 97 27.32 -12.79 -0.39
CA GLY A 97 28.00 -11.49 -0.55
C GLY A 97 27.11 -10.32 -0.97
N GLU A 98 25.87 -10.54 -1.44
CA GLU A 98 24.99 -9.47 -1.91
C GLU A 98 23.82 -9.21 -0.95
N PRO A 99 23.40 -7.96 -0.69
CA PRO A 99 22.22 -7.68 0.11
C PRO A 99 20.92 -7.93 -0.68
N PHE A 100 19.81 -8.11 0.03
CA PHE A 100 18.50 -7.86 -0.55
C PHE A 100 18.27 -6.35 -0.67
N ASN A 101 17.58 -5.91 -1.73
CA ASN A 101 17.30 -4.51 -1.95
C ASN A 101 15.80 -4.22 -1.96
N ILE A 102 14.96 -5.11 -2.51
CA ILE A 102 13.53 -4.84 -2.70
C ILE A 102 12.66 -5.96 -2.11
N LEU A 103 11.79 -5.59 -1.18
CA LEU A 103 10.71 -6.45 -0.68
C LEU A 103 9.37 -5.81 -1.06
N THR A 104 8.55 -6.45 -1.92
CA THR A 104 7.29 -5.85 -2.38
C THR A 104 6.10 -6.81 -2.50
N ASN A 105 6.31 -8.12 -2.40
CA ASN A 105 5.23 -9.11 -2.40
C ASN A 105 4.39 -9.02 -1.10
N HIS A 106 3.20 -9.64 -1.10
CA HIS A 106 2.29 -9.57 0.06
C HIS A 106 2.94 -10.14 1.32
N ALA A 107 3.18 -9.26 2.29
CA ALA A 107 3.68 -9.56 3.62
C ALA A 107 2.89 -8.72 4.63
N VAL A 108 2.84 -9.17 5.89
CA VAL A 108 2.36 -8.35 7.01
C VAL A 108 3.56 -7.57 7.54
N TYR A 109 3.41 -6.25 7.70
CA TYR A 109 4.47 -5.41 8.23
C TYR A 109 4.92 -5.86 9.63
N ARG A 110 6.22 -6.12 9.76
CA ARG A 110 6.88 -6.50 11.00
C ARG A 110 8.29 -5.92 10.99
N ARG A 111 8.50 -4.81 11.70
CA ARG A 111 9.77 -4.07 11.71
C ARG A 111 10.95 -4.95 12.13
N ASP A 112 10.75 -5.77 13.16
CA ASP A 112 11.71 -6.73 13.68
C ASP A 112 12.12 -7.78 12.63
N VAL A 113 11.14 -8.33 11.90
CA VAL A 113 11.41 -9.32 10.85
C VAL A 113 12.13 -8.68 9.67
N PHE A 114 11.70 -7.49 9.26
CA PHE A 114 12.21 -6.84 8.05
C PHE A 114 13.64 -6.34 8.25
N ARG A 115 14.01 -5.86 9.46
CA ARG A 115 15.40 -5.49 9.81
C ARG A 115 16.39 -6.65 9.68
N ASN A 116 15.93 -7.88 9.89
CA ASN A 116 16.78 -9.06 9.78
C ASN A 116 16.97 -9.54 8.32
N ILE A 117 16.18 -9.00 7.38
CA ILE A 117 16.21 -9.39 5.97
C ILE A 117 16.85 -8.27 5.12
N MET A 118 16.47 -7.03 5.40
CA MET A 118 16.78 -5.85 4.59
C MET A 118 17.91 -5.02 5.22
N PRO A 119 18.75 -4.34 4.42
CA PRO A 119 19.80 -3.44 4.91
C PRO A 119 19.31 -2.35 5.86
N ASN A 120 20.19 -1.83 6.71
CA ASN A 120 19.84 -0.83 7.74
C ASN A 120 19.29 0.48 7.16
N ASP A 121 19.70 0.87 5.96
CA ASP A 121 19.26 2.11 5.29
C ASP A 121 17.99 1.96 4.44
N THR A 122 17.29 0.82 4.57
CA THR A 122 16.05 0.50 3.85
C THR A 122 14.95 1.53 4.10
N ALA A 123 14.38 2.07 3.02
CA ALA A 123 13.19 2.89 3.09
C ALA A 123 11.93 2.03 3.19
N TYR A 124 11.14 2.22 4.25
CA TYR A 124 9.85 1.56 4.41
C TYR A 124 8.77 2.38 3.73
N LEU A 125 8.05 1.74 2.81
CA LEU A 125 7.04 2.35 1.97
C LEU A 125 5.73 1.58 2.13
N ALA A 126 4.59 2.25 2.02
CA ALA A 126 3.28 1.60 1.97
C ALA A 126 2.36 2.35 1.03
N ILE A 127 1.22 1.77 0.70
CA ILE A 127 0.13 2.48 0.03
C ILE A 127 -1.15 2.27 0.83
N LEU A 128 -1.87 3.34 1.07
CA LEU A 128 -3.22 3.32 1.64
C LEU A 128 -4.23 3.81 0.61
N ARG A 129 -5.49 3.59 0.94
CA ARG A 129 -6.64 3.96 0.13
C ARG A 129 -7.70 4.57 1.04
N GLU A 130 -8.53 5.45 0.50
CA GLU A 130 -9.73 5.92 1.19
C GLU A 130 -10.54 4.72 1.74
N PRO A 131 -10.85 4.68 3.06
CA PRO A 131 -11.40 3.49 3.72
C PRO A 131 -12.68 2.92 3.11
N PHE A 132 -13.62 3.75 2.68
CA PHE A 132 -14.88 3.29 2.11
C PHE A 132 -14.70 2.70 0.70
N SER A 133 -13.86 3.32 -0.11
CA SER A 133 -13.46 2.84 -1.43
C SER A 133 -12.65 1.54 -1.35
N HIS A 134 -11.82 1.42 -0.32
CA HIS A 134 -11.12 0.18 0.03
C HIS A 134 -12.12 -0.94 0.39
N LEU A 135 -13.08 -0.65 1.28
CA LEU A 135 -14.13 -1.59 1.68
C LEU A 135 -14.88 -2.11 0.46
N LYS A 136 -15.37 -1.23 -0.43
CA LYS A 136 -16.06 -1.63 -1.68
C LYS A 136 -15.21 -2.57 -2.54
N SER A 137 -13.94 -2.23 -2.71
CA SER A 137 -12.98 -3.02 -3.49
C SER A 137 -12.72 -4.41 -2.88
N ALA A 138 -12.59 -4.49 -1.55
CA ALA A 138 -12.46 -5.75 -0.82
C ALA A 138 -13.74 -6.59 -0.89
N MET A 139 -14.91 -5.98 -0.69
CA MET A 139 -16.20 -6.65 -0.79
C MET A 139 -16.40 -7.32 -2.14
N ASN A 140 -16.10 -6.59 -3.22
CA ASN A 140 -16.22 -7.11 -4.58
C ASN A 140 -15.21 -8.23 -4.86
N PHE A 141 -13.93 -8.01 -4.53
CA PHE A 141 -12.86 -8.96 -4.84
C PHE A 141 -12.93 -10.26 -4.04
N TYR A 142 -13.28 -10.19 -2.76
CA TYR A 142 -13.37 -11.37 -1.90
C TYR A 142 -14.77 -11.98 -1.82
N HIS A 143 -15.71 -11.47 -2.63
CA HIS A 143 -17.11 -11.88 -2.67
C HIS A 143 -17.78 -11.87 -1.29
N LEU A 144 -17.53 -10.80 -0.51
CA LEU A 144 -17.96 -10.73 0.90
C LEU A 144 -19.48 -10.76 1.03
N ARG A 145 -20.22 -10.24 0.06
CA ARG A 145 -21.68 -10.36 0.04
C ARG A 145 -22.14 -11.81 0.19
N ARG A 146 -21.51 -12.74 -0.53
CA ARG A 146 -21.84 -14.17 -0.47
C ARG A 146 -21.35 -14.79 0.83
N LYS A 147 -20.12 -14.49 1.26
CA LYS A 147 -19.53 -15.05 2.49
C LYS A 147 -20.28 -14.63 3.76
N PHE A 148 -20.76 -13.40 3.79
CA PHE A 148 -21.48 -12.80 4.91
C PHE A 148 -23.00 -12.94 4.76
N HIS A 149 -23.49 -13.61 3.71
CA HIS A 149 -24.94 -13.76 3.42
C HIS A 149 -25.70 -12.42 3.41
N LEU A 150 -25.05 -11.37 2.88
CA LEU A 150 -25.63 -10.02 2.83
C LEU A 150 -26.69 -9.89 1.72
N PRO A 151 -27.75 -9.08 1.94
CA PRO A 151 -28.82 -8.88 0.97
C PRO A 151 -28.31 -8.20 -0.31
N LYS A 152 -28.79 -8.64 -1.48
CA LYS A 152 -28.33 -8.16 -2.80
C LYS A 152 -28.57 -6.67 -3.03
N ASN A 153 -29.75 -6.18 -2.67
CA ASN A 153 -30.15 -4.79 -2.95
C ASN A 153 -29.77 -3.80 -1.84
N ASN A 154 -29.15 -4.28 -0.75
CA ASN A 154 -28.79 -3.45 0.40
C ASN A 154 -27.48 -3.89 1.07
N THR A 155 -26.51 -4.35 0.28
CA THR A 155 -25.31 -5.05 0.78
C THR A 155 -24.46 -4.19 1.71
N ILE A 156 -24.14 -2.95 1.34
CA ILE A 156 -23.26 -2.08 2.14
C ILE A 156 -23.97 -1.57 3.39
N PRO A 157 -25.19 -0.99 3.32
CA PRO A 157 -25.85 -0.52 4.53
C PRO A 157 -26.13 -1.65 5.52
N ALA A 158 -26.52 -2.84 5.07
CA ALA A 158 -26.69 -3.99 5.96
C ALA A 158 -25.40 -4.37 6.69
N LEU A 159 -24.25 -4.34 6.01
CA LEU A 159 -22.95 -4.57 6.64
C LEU A 159 -22.61 -3.49 7.68
N LEU A 160 -22.82 -2.20 7.34
CA LEU A 160 -22.47 -1.08 8.20
C LEU A 160 -23.38 -0.96 9.43
N GLN A 161 -24.61 -1.47 9.38
CA GLN A 161 -25.49 -1.52 10.55
C GLN A 161 -25.00 -2.49 11.62
N GLN A 162 -24.40 -3.62 11.24
CA GLN A 162 -23.94 -4.64 12.18
C GLN A 162 -22.60 -5.29 11.74
N PRO A 163 -21.50 -4.52 11.64
CA PRO A 163 -20.24 -5.01 11.09
C PRO A 163 -19.63 -6.15 11.91
N SER A 164 -19.72 -6.07 13.24
CA SER A 164 -19.21 -7.10 14.15
C SER A 164 -19.91 -8.45 13.97
N PHE A 165 -21.23 -8.45 13.73
CA PHE A 165 -22.00 -9.68 13.51
C PHE A 165 -21.46 -10.47 12.31
N TYR A 166 -21.28 -9.80 11.16
CA TYR A 166 -20.80 -10.47 9.95
C TYR A 166 -19.34 -10.93 10.05
N GLU A 167 -18.50 -10.11 10.69
CA GLU A 167 -17.09 -10.45 10.91
C GLU A 167 -16.93 -11.61 11.90
N ASP A 168 -17.64 -11.62 13.03
CA ASP A 168 -17.57 -12.70 14.01
C ASP A 168 -18.21 -14.00 13.52
N TYR A 169 -19.34 -13.91 12.80
CA TYR A 169 -19.95 -15.06 12.15
C TYR A 169 -18.95 -15.76 11.23
N TRP A 170 -18.27 -15.01 10.36
CA TRP A 170 -17.29 -15.57 9.46
C TRP A 170 -16.03 -16.07 10.17
N ARG A 171 -15.59 -15.35 11.21
CA ARG A 171 -14.39 -15.71 11.99
C ARG A 171 -14.58 -16.99 12.81
N SER A 172 -15.78 -17.24 13.34
CA SER A 172 -16.08 -18.50 14.04
C SER A 172 -15.94 -19.71 13.12
N ARG A 173 -16.21 -19.54 11.82
CA ARG A 173 -16.04 -20.56 10.77
C ARG A 173 -14.60 -20.68 10.31
N ILE A 174 -13.90 -19.56 10.14
CA ILE A 174 -12.53 -19.51 9.62
C ILE A 174 -11.65 -18.68 10.55
N LYS A 175 -10.82 -19.37 11.36
CA LYS A 175 -9.88 -18.77 12.33
C LYS A 175 -8.73 -18.03 11.64
N GLN A 176 -9.01 -16.86 11.04
CA GLN A 176 -8.00 -16.02 10.38
C GLN A 176 -7.61 -14.83 11.26
N PRO A 177 -6.35 -14.38 11.19
CA PRO A 177 -5.84 -13.30 12.06
C PRO A 177 -6.17 -11.90 11.53
N PHE A 178 -7.18 -11.73 10.68
CA PHE A 178 -7.48 -10.46 10.02
C PHE A 178 -8.97 -10.30 9.73
N SER A 179 -9.36 -9.05 9.43
CA SER A 179 -10.70 -8.68 8.97
C SER A 179 -10.67 -8.35 7.48
N TYR A 180 -11.67 -8.80 6.72
CA TYR A 180 -11.77 -8.43 5.31
C TYR A 180 -12.25 -6.98 5.12
N THR A 181 -12.94 -6.41 6.11
CA THR A 181 -13.41 -5.02 6.09
C THR A 181 -12.35 -4.03 6.60
N ASN A 182 -11.25 -4.51 7.19
CA ASN A 182 -10.13 -3.68 7.61
C ASN A 182 -8.75 -4.33 7.34
N LEU A 183 -8.53 -4.73 6.08
CA LEU A 183 -7.25 -5.32 5.67
C LEU A 183 -6.08 -4.32 5.73
N MET A 184 -6.34 -3.01 5.59
CA MET A 184 -5.28 -2.00 5.65
C MET A 184 -4.55 -2.02 6.99
N SER A 185 -5.30 -2.03 8.11
CA SER A 185 -4.71 -2.16 9.44
C SER A 185 -3.90 -3.44 9.59
N PHE A 186 -4.42 -4.56 9.09
CA PHE A 186 -3.75 -5.85 9.22
C PHE A 186 -2.45 -5.92 8.41
N ASP A 187 -2.47 -5.50 7.14
CA ASP A 187 -1.27 -5.49 6.29
C ASP A 187 -0.19 -4.55 6.86
N MET A 188 -0.62 -3.45 7.50
CA MET A 188 0.25 -2.50 8.23
C MET A 188 0.72 -3.02 9.60
N GLY A 189 0.34 -4.24 10.00
CA GLY A 189 0.89 -4.91 11.19
C GLY A 189 0.14 -4.69 12.50
N ILE A 190 -1.02 -4.00 12.48
CA ILE A 190 -1.87 -3.83 13.67
C ILE A 190 -2.34 -5.20 14.15
N ASN A 191 -2.07 -5.52 15.42
CA ASN A 191 -2.52 -6.78 16.01
C ASN A 191 -4.04 -6.84 16.02
N PHE A 192 -4.58 -7.86 15.36
CA PHE A 192 -6.01 -8.07 15.24
C PHE A 192 -6.71 -8.15 16.60
N SER A 193 -6.14 -8.84 17.59
CA SER A 193 -6.76 -8.97 18.92
C SER A 193 -6.82 -7.63 19.68
N ALA A 194 -5.92 -6.69 19.37
CA ALA A 194 -5.85 -5.38 20.01
C ALA A 194 -6.44 -4.25 19.15
N ARG A 195 -6.99 -4.55 17.96
CA ARG A 195 -7.45 -3.55 16.98
C ARG A 195 -8.59 -2.63 17.45
N LEU A 196 -9.31 -3.03 18.50
CA LEU A 196 -10.39 -2.23 19.10
C LEU A 196 -9.92 -1.44 20.33
N ASN A 197 -8.68 -1.68 20.79
CA ASN A 197 -8.07 -0.87 21.84
C ASN A 197 -7.51 0.41 21.21
N THR A 198 -8.22 1.52 21.41
CA THR A 198 -7.87 2.82 20.84
C THR A 198 -6.47 3.30 21.22
N GLU A 199 -6.02 3.04 22.44
CA GLU A 199 -4.70 3.48 22.91
C GLU A 199 -3.57 2.68 22.26
N TYR A 200 -3.76 1.37 22.12
CA TYR A 200 -2.86 0.53 21.34
C TYR A 200 -2.79 0.98 19.87
N VAL A 201 -3.95 1.25 19.25
CA VAL A 201 -3.98 1.67 17.84
C VAL A 201 -3.28 3.01 17.65
N LYS A 202 -3.56 4.01 18.51
CA LYS A 202 -2.90 5.32 18.45
C LYS A 202 -1.38 5.20 18.61
N SER A 203 -0.92 4.49 19.64
CA SER A 203 0.52 4.29 19.86
C SER A 203 1.20 3.55 18.72
N TYR A 204 0.52 2.57 18.11
CA TYR A 204 1.04 1.85 16.94
C TYR A 204 1.09 2.74 15.69
N VAL A 205 0.08 3.58 15.45
CA VAL A 205 0.11 4.56 14.34
C VAL A 205 1.30 5.51 14.50
N THR A 206 1.55 6.03 15.70
CA THR A 206 2.73 6.86 15.98
C THR A 206 4.04 6.11 15.71
N GLN A 207 4.09 4.79 15.94
CA GLN A 207 5.25 3.98 15.55
C GLN A 207 5.38 3.89 14.02
N LEU A 208 4.28 3.67 13.30
CA LEU A 208 4.29 3.63 11.82
C LEU A 208 4.76 4.95 11.22
N GLU A 209 4.35 6.10 11.77
CA GLU A 209 4.81 7.43 11.32
C GLU A 209 6.34 7.59 11.42
N ARG A 210 6.97 6.95 12.42
CA ARG A 210 8.43 6.96 12.60
C ARG A 210 9.14 5.96 11.69
N ASP A 211 8.53 4.81 11.47
CA ASP A 211 9.13 3.73 10.69
C ASP A 211 9.05 3.98 9.17
N PHE A 212 7.91 4.49 8.70
CA PHE A 212 7.64 4.64 7.27
C PHE A 212 8.21 5.94 6.73
N ARG A 213 9.00 5.80 5.67
CA ARG A 213 9.58 6.93 4.94
C ARG A 213 8.53 7.70 4.15
N LEU A 214 7.55 6.99 3.61
CA LEU A 214 6.42 7.51 2.84
C LEU A 214 5.29 6.48 2.83
N VAL A 215 4.07 6.93 3.08
CA VAL A 215 2.84 6.18 2.82
C VAL A 215 2.11 6.87 1.66
N LEU A 216 2.04 6.20 0.52
CA LEU A 216 1.34 6.70 -0.66
C LEU A 216 -0.17 6.65 -0.44
N ILE A 217 -0.90 7.60 -1.04
CA ILE A 217 -2.37 7.60 -1.02
C ILE A 217 -2.85 7.33 -2.44
N LEU A 218 -3.64 6.26 -2.62
CA LEU A 218 -4.06 5.82 -3.95
C LEU A 218 -4.87 6.89 -4.70
N GLU A 219 -5.70 7.65 -4.00
CA GLU A 219 -6.50 8.75 -4.57
C GLU A 219 -5.63 9.92 -5.07
N TYR A 220 -4.38 10.02 -4.63
CA TYR A 220 -3.38 11.01 -5.01
C TYR A 220 -2.11 10.32 -5.50
N LEU A 221 -2.27 9.31 -6.36
CA LEU A 221 -1.15 8.44 -6.74
C LEU A 221 -0.06 9.22 -7.46
N ASP A 222 -0.40 10.13 -8.37
CA ASP A 222 0.57 10.89 -9.16
C ASP A 222 1.40 11.81 -8.24
N GLU A 223 0.75 12.52 -7.31
CA GLU A 223 1.42 13.34 -6.30
C GLU A 223 2.26 12.48 -5.36
N SER A 224 1.74 11.32 -4.95
CA SER A 224 2.46 10.35 -4.12
C SER A 224 3.72 9.84 -4.83
N LEU A 225 3.69 9.68 -6.16
CA LEU A 225 4.84 9.27 -6.96
C LEU A 225 5.88 10.41 -7.08
N VAL A 226 5.45 11.66 -7.17
CA VAL A 226 6.37 12.81 -7.10
C VAL A 226 7.06 12.87 -5.73
N LEU A 227 6.33 12.63 -4.64
CA LEU A 227 6.91 12.53 -3.30
C LEU A 227 7.88 11.34 -3.19
N LEU A 228 7.50 10.17 -3.72
CA LEU A 228 8.36 8.99 -3.76
C LEU A 228 9.67 9.31 -4.48
N LYS A 229 9.60 9.93 -5.66
CA LYS A 229 10.78 10.35 -6.43
C LYS A 229 11.72 11.23 -5.59
N ARG A 230 11.17 12.26 -4.95
CA ARG A 230 11.93 13.21 -4.13
C ARG A 230 12.54 12.54 -2.90
N TYR A 231 11.79 11.70 -2.21
CA TYR A 231 12.22 11.04 -0.98
C TYR A 231 13.20 9.89 -1.18
N MET A 232 13.18 9.27 -2.36
CA MET A 232 14.09 8.20 -2.75
C MET A 232 15.24 8.68 -3.66
N CYS A 233 15.19 9.94 -4.08
CA CYS A 233 16.15 10.55 -5.01
C CYS A 233 16.29 9.75 -6.30
N TRP A 234 15.11 9.48 -6.86
CA TRP A 234 14.93 8.76 -8.11
C TRP A 234 14.78 9.72 -9.28
N ASP A 235 14.99 9.18 -10.47
CA ASP A 235 14.77 9.90 -11.72
C ASP A 235 13.30 9.82 -12.13
N MET A 236 12.90 10.58 -13.16
CA MET A 236 11.50 10.54 -13.62
C MET A 236 11.13 9.17 -14.18
N GLU A 237 12.07 8.52 -14.87
CA GLU A 237 11.88 7.19 -15.46
C GLU A 237 11.60 6.11 -14.43
N ASP A 238 12.09 6.30 -13.20
CA ASP A 238 11.95 5.37 -12.08
C ASP A 238 10.53 5.37 -11.48
N ILE A 239 9.72 6.40 -11.74
CA ILE A 239 8.33 6.52 -11.25
C ILE A 239 7.25 6.35 -12.32
N LEU A 240 7.63 6.09 -13.57
CA LEU A 240 6.67 5.92 -14.65
C LEU A 240 5.86 4.63 -14.47
N TYR A 241 4.54 4.75 -14.55
CA TYR A 241 3.63 3.62 -14.52
C TYR A 241 2.63 3.71 -15.67
N LYS A 242 2.08 2.55 -16.07
CA LYS A 242 0.99 2.50 -17.05
C LYS A 242 -0.34 2.60 -16.29
N PRO A 243 -1.10 3.70 -16.41
CA PRO A 243 -2.42 3.77 -15.81
C PRO A 243 -3.33 2.73 -16.45
N LYS A 244 -4.23 2.14 -15.64
CA LYS A 244 -5.32 1.35 -16.20
C LYS A 244 -6.33 2.34 -16.78
N LEU A 245 -6.30 2.51 -18.09
CA LEU A 245 -7.37 3.17 -18.82
C LEU A 245 -8.62 2.29 -18.66
N TYR A 246 -9.58 2.74 -17.87
CA TYR A 246 -10.94 2.25 -18.03
C TYR A 246 -11.52 3.07 -19.18
N PRO A 247 -11.93 2.47 -20.31
CA PRO A 247 -12.77 3.19 -21.24
C PRO A 247 -14.00 3.64 -20.45
N GLU A 248 -14.33 4.93 -20.56
CA GLU A 248 -15.57 5.47 -19.99
C GLU A 248 -16.72 4.57 -20.43
N ARG A 249 -17.46 4.04 -19.46
CA ARG A 249 -18.69 3.29 -19.68
C ARG A 249 -19.87 4.18 -19.35
#